data_AF-A0A1G8TCF2-F1
#
_entry.id   AF-A0A1G8TCF2-F1
#
_cell.length_a   1.000
_cell.length_b   1.000
_cell.length_c   1.000
_cell.angle_alpha   90.00
_cell.angle_beta   90.00
_cell.angle_gamma   90.00
#
_symmetry.space_group_name_H-M   'P 1'
#
loop_
_entity.id
_entity.type
_entity.pdbx_description
1 polymer ?
#
loop_
_entity_poly.entity_id
_entity_poly.type
_entity_poly.pdbx_seq_one_letter_code
_entity_poly.pdbx_strand_id
1 'polypeptide(L)'
;MSPSNHERDNAVIRIYSSSATTSPKSCPTYLAAKTDYSVKRSERKKSSRFASMAFSPFSAVLELVENYQVPLDEAFSHLPLRGDAARDIAGELIAPLHEGLLAWTHDAVRNYLRALEEDRHLQAAVGLRPAGPWVRQYPSSDAVVNSRTRELCAWGRGYIYRHGNDTVRELRIPAMGKAGAKRRADAELATAAHVLATGSCVDRDVVDRKRGPYRGGKPFPLLPFTASSPAAALPSRVRLVEIGCVDGLPQVLYDDTTEAAESFFISKAADTLSALHRPVTEIAGRDCLDCKIRSECRRLHSAPGFLDIRDSSHPRRIWSATTGRYFDDCPAKAHFRALSLPPDEESEKTAFVRRGDAVHAWLKRLHSRKPRRPCAPDDLPESPDSWSAGEWTLEGEHARHGAAMLAAHLEVCPFLDTAPDSIAYPEQTVAADDRHADVLIVADADLLYRRDGSWVYRELKTTAGDFVADGADLLTRYQQLALAVLLFKAGAIPAGPRSAVELELLTPVGPDIRVIDPNSTSVQERARDTIHGLTRRWHADEEYLPTPSEKACGRCSYQRWCPVSPRNTPDRSAP
;
A
#
# COMPACT_ATOMS: atom_id res chain seq x y z
N MET A 1 29.53 13.20 -10.49
CA MET A 1 30.65 13.26 -9.54
C MET A 1 30.44 12.16 -8.51
N SER A 2 31.32 11.17 -8.46
CA SER A 2 31.27 10.15 -7.39
C SER A 2 31.57 10.83 -6.05
N PRO A 3 30.73 10.66 -5.01
CA PRO A 3 31.05 11.20 -3.70
C PRO A 3 32.35 10.57 -3.19
N SER A 4 33.17 11.36 -2.50
CA SER A 4 34.41 10.88 -1.89
C SER A 4 34.09 9.74 -0.91
N ASN A 5 35.02 8.81 -0.71
CA ASN A 5 34.82 7.66 0.19
C ASN A 5 34.39 8.10 1.60
N HIS A 6 34.80 9.28 2.06
CA HIS A 6 34.39 9.85 3.36
C HIS A 6 32.90 10.25 3.47
N GLU A 7 32.19 10.55 2.37
CA GLU A 7 30.75 10.83 2.42
C GLU A 7 29.91 9.55 2.50
N ARG A 8 30.42 8.42 1.99
CA ARG A 8 29.75 7.11 2.11
C ARG A 8 29.84 6.55 3.52
N ASP A 9 30.92 6.85 4.24
CA ASP A 9 31.17 6.38 5.61
C ASP A 9 30.23 7.01 6.67
N ASN A 10 29.61 8.17 6.37
CA ASN A 10 28.75 8.88 7.33
C ASN A 10 27.23 8.70 7.09
N ALA A 11 26.82 7.90 6.10
CA ALA A 11 25.40 7.69 5.81
C ALA A 11 24.78 6.62 6.72
N VAL A 12 23.65 6.95 7.35
CA VAL A 12 22.95 6.02 8.27
C VAL A 12 22.18 4.93 7.55
N ILE A 13 21.97 3.83 8.30
CA ILE A 13 20.88 2.89 8.03
C ILE A 13 19.71 3.30 8.93
N ARG A 14 18.61 3.80 8.34
CA ARG A 14 17.45 4.26 9.09
C ARG A 14 16.24 3.39 8.78
N ILE A 15 15.76 2.70 9.80
CA ILE A 15 14.69 1.73 9.71
C ILE A 15 13.48 2.28 10.46
N TYR A 16 12.42 2.56 9.72
CA TYR A 16 11.13 2.91 10.32
C TYR A 16 10.40 1.63 10.74
N SER A 17 9.60 1.68 11.81
CA SER A 17 8.82 0.53 12.31
C SER A 17 8.00 -0.17 11.22
N SER A 18 7.42 0.59 10.28
CA SER A 18 6.68 0.05 9.13
C SER A 18 7.54 -0.75 8.14
N SER A 19 8.87 -0.64 8.20
CA SER A 19 9.81 -1.44 7.41
C SER A 19 10.20 -2.75 8.11
N ALA A 20 9.79 -2.94 9.37
CA ALA A 20 9.95 -4.21 10.10
C ALA A 20 8.93 -5.28 9.66
N THR A 21 8.04 -4.97 8.71
CA THR A 21 7.08 -5.94 8.17
C THR A 21 7.68 -6.69 6.99
N THR A 22 7.71 -8.02 7.05
CA THR A 22 8.04 -8.88 5.89
C THR A 22 6.77 -9.54 5.37
N SER A 23 6.23 -9.00 4.26
CA SER A 23 5.21 -9.71 3.48
C SER A 23 5.89 -10.64 2.46
N PRO A 24 5.33 -11.81 2.14
CA PRO A 24 5.83 -12.66 1.05
C PRO A 24 5.90 -11.95 -0.30
N LYS A 25 5.12 -10.88 -0.50
CA LYS A 25 5.11 -10.06 -1.72
C LYS A 25 6.06 -8.85 -1.67
N SER A 26 6.69 -8.57 -0.52
CA SER A 26 7.64 -7.48 -0.37
C SER A 26 9.05 -7.91 -0.74
N CYS A 27 9.80 -7.03 -1.39
CA CYS A 27 11.16 -7.30 -1.83
C CYS A 27 12.18 -6.94 -0.72
N PRO A 28 12.91 -7.92 -0.15
CA PRO A 28 13.91 -7.63 0.88
C PRO A 28 15.02 -6.67 0.40
N THR A 29 15.46 -6.81 -0.85
CA THR A 29 16.45 -5.90 -1.44
C THR A 29 15.93 -4.47 -1.55
N TYR A 30 14.65 -4.27 -1.88
CA TYR A 30 14.02 -2.95 -1.84
C TYR A 30 14.04 -2.36 -0.44
N LEU A 31 13.63 -3.12 0.59
CA LEU A 31 13.60 -2.65 1.97
C LEU A 31 15.01 -2.26 2.44
N ALA A 32 16.02 -3.09 2.17
CA ALA A 32 17.41 -2.78 2.46
C ALA A 32 17.85 -1.47 1.77
N ALA A 33 17.65 -1.35 0.46
CA ALA A 33 18.01 -0.14 -0.30
C ALA A 33 17.21 1.11 0.13
N LYS A 34 15.96 0.95 0.58
CA LYS A 34 15.12 2.04 1.11
C LYS A 34 15.71 2.60 2.40
N THR A 35 16.05 1.71 3.34
CA THR A 35 16.59 2.07 4.67
C THR A 35 18.05 2.53 4.65
N ASP A 36 18.82 2.10 3.66
CA ASP A 36 20.23 2.49 3.49
C ASP A 36 20.33 3.84 2.76
N TYR A 37 20.76 4.89 3.46
CA TYR A 37 20.90 6.22 2.88
C TYR A 37 22.20 6.44 2.09
N SER A 38 23.15 5.50 2.15
CA SER A 38 24.31 5.49 1.24
C SER A 38 23.90 5.09 -0.18
N VAL A 39 22.85 4.27 -0.31
CA VAL A 39 22.24 3.92 -1.59
C VAL A 39 21.46 5.12 -2.11
N LYS A 40 21.94 5.71 -3.21
CA LYS A 40 21.28 6.81 -3.92
C LYS A 40 20.52 6.28 -5.13
N ARG A 41 19.47 7.01 -5.52
CA ARG A 41 18.77 6.74 -6.78
C ARG A 41 19.67 7.13 -7.94
N SER A 42 19.66 6.33 -9.01
CA SER A 42 20.33 6.67 -10.27
C SER A 42 19.71 7.91 -10.92
N GLU A 43 18.41 8.11 -10.75
CA GLU A 43 17.65 9.24 -11.31
C GLU A 43 16.91 10.02 -10.23
N ARG A 44 16.81 11.35 -10.42
CA ARG A 44 16.02 12.22 -9.55
C ARG A 44 14.53 11.94 -9.74
N LYS A 45 13.80 11.80 -8.63
CA LYS A 45 12.33 11.68 -8.66
C LYS A 45 11.74 12.96 -9.23
N LYS A 46 10.92 12.84 -10.28
CA LYS A 46 10.15 13.94 -10.86
C LYS A 46 9.03 14.33 -9.89
N SER A 47 8.77 15.62 -9.78
CA SER A 47 7.72 16.17 -8.91
C SER A 47 6.35 15.92 -9.52
N SER A 48 5.41 15.40 -8.73
CA SER A 48 4.01 15.39 -9.12
C SER A 48 3.41 16.78 -8.96
N ARG A 49 2.47 17.13 -9.83
CA ARG A 49 1.69 18.37 -9.76
C ARG A 49 0.87 18.47 -8.47
N PHE A 50 0.34 17.36 -8.01
CA PHE A 50 -0.42 17.28 -6.76
C PHE A 50 0.34 16.49 -5.68
N ALA A 51 -0.03 16.73 -4.42
CA ALA A 51 0.43 15.92 -3.31
C ALA A 51 0.12 14.44 -3.57
N SER A 52 1.14 13.60 -3.47
CA SER A 52 1.06 12.15 -3.73
C SER A 52 1.02 11.30 -2.45
N MET A 53 1.04 11.94 -1.29
CA MET A 53 0.98 11.29 0.02
C MET A 53 -0.10 11.97 0.86
N ALA A 54 -1.17 11.24 1.17
CA ALA A 54 -2.32 11.82 1.88
C ALA A 54 -1.98 12.31 3.30
N PHE A 55 -1.09 11.62 4.01
CA PHE A 55 -0.70 12.03 5.37
C PHE A 55 0.24 13.25 5.44
N SER A 56 0.77 13.72 4.30
CA SER A 56 1.66 14.89 4.25
C SER A 56 0.92 16.18 4.67
N PRO A 57 -0.18 16.59 4.01
CA PRO A 57 -0.96 17.74 4.47
C PRO A 57 -1.61 17.54 5.84
N PHE A 58 -2.05 16.32 6.18
CA PHE A 58 -2.55 16.00 7.52
C PHE A 58 -1.52 16.29 8.61
N SER A 59 -0.28 15.82 8.43
CA SER A 59 0.79 16.03 9.40
C SER A 59 1.18 17.51 9.49
N ALA A 60 1.19 18.22 8.36
CA ALA A 60 1.49 19.65 8.32
C ALA A 60 0.46 20.49 9.08
N VAL A 61 -0.85 20.21 8.95
CA VAL A 61 -1.89 20.92 9.70
C VAL A 61 -1.79 20.63 11.20
N LEU A 62 -1.64 19.36 11.60
CA LEU A 62 -1.44 19.02 13.01
C LEU A 62 -0.19 19.68 13.58
N GLU A 63 0.86 19.82 12.77
CA GLU A 63 2.08 20.50 13.18
C GLU A 63 1.83 21.97 13.52
N LEU A 64 1.11 22.70 12.65
CA LEU A 64 0.72 24.09 12.90
C LEU A 64 -0.15 24.23 14.16
N VAL A 65 -1.14 23.35 14.33
CA VAL A 65 -2.06 23.41 15.46
C VAL A 65 -1.36 23.06 16.78
N GLU A 66 -0.66 21.93 16.82
CA GLU A 66 -0.13 21.38 18.07
C GLU A 66 1.16 22.08 18.52
N ASN A 67 2.08 22.39 17.60
CA ASN A 67 3.40 22.95 17.94
C ASN A 67 3.51 24.45 17.73
N TYR A 68 2.77 25.02 16.76
CA TYR A 68 2.77 26.46 16.51
C TYR A 68 1.53 27.19 17.06
N GLN A 69 0.59 26.46 17.67
CA GLN A 69 -0.62 27.02 18.30
C GLN A 69 -1.46 27.85 17.32
N VAL A 70 -1.41 27.50 16.03
CA VAL A 70 -2.22 28.14 14.98
C VAL A 70 -3.67 27.62 15.09
N PRO A 71 -4.68 28.50 15.08
CA PRO A 71 -6.08 28.08 15.03
C PRO A 71 -6.36 27.13 13.87
N LEU A 72 -7.23 26.15 14.06
CA LEU A 72 -7.46 25.08 13.08
C LEU A 72 -7.87 25.60 11.69
N ASP A 73 -8.77 26.58 11.62
CA ASP A 73 -9.22 27.14 10.34
C ASP A 73 -8.11 27.92 9.62
N GLU A 74 -7.26 28.62 10.38
CA GLU A 74 -6.07 29.28 9.85
C GLU A 74 -5.05 28.25 9.34
N ALA A 75 -4.84 27.16 10.08
CA ALA A 75 -3.94 26.08 9.68
C ALA A 75 -4.34 25.44 8.34
N PHE A 76 -5.65 25.29 8.06
CA PHE A 76 -6.12 24.82 6.76
C PHE A 76 -5.88 25.83 5.63
N SER A 77 -5.96 27.14 5.90
CA SER A 77 -5.73 28.19 4.90
C SER A 77 -4.29 28.21 4.35
N HIS A 78 -3.34 27.61 5.08
CA HIS A 78 -1.96 27.47 4.62
C HIS A 78 -1.78 26.41 3.51
N LEU A 79 -2.71 25.44 3.39
CA LEU A 79 -2.60 24.36 2.42
C LEU A 79 -2.68 24.90 0.97
N PRO A 80 -1.73 24.54 0.09
CA PRO A 80 -1.78 24.96 -1.30
C PRO A 80 -2.90 24.24 -2.06
N LEU A 81 -3.68 25.01 -2.82
CA LEU A 81 -4.80 24.53 -3.62
C LEU A 81 -4.41 24.35 -5.08
N ARG A 82 -5.32 23.80 -5.89
CA ARG A 82 -5.13 23.70 -7.34
C ARG A 82 -4.77 25.08 -7.92
N GLY A 83 -3.66 25.13 -8.67
CA GLY A 83 -3.14 26.35 -9.29
C GLY A 83 -2.06 27.06 -8.47
N ASP A 84 -1.91 26.73 -7.18
CA ASP A 84 -0.82 27.24 -6.35
C ASP A 84 0.52 26.57 -6.66
N ALA A 85 1.61 27.22 -6.24
CA ALA A 85 2.91 26.57 -6.12
C ALA A 85 2.96 25.73 -4.83
N ALA A 86 3.89 24.77 -4.78
CA ALA A 86 4.19 24.04 -3.55
C ALA A 86 4.62 25.03 -2.44
N ARG A 87 4.15 24.80 -1.21
CA ARG A 87 4.42 25.66 -0.05
C ARG A 87 5.14 24.87 1.03
N ASP A 88 6.11 25.51 1.67
CA ASP A 88 6.75 24.98 2.86
C ASP A 88 5.84 25.23 4.06
N ILE A 89 5.38 24.16 4.71
CA ILE A 89 4.54 24.20 5.91
C ILE A 89 5.25 23.40 7.00
N ALA A 90 5.67 24.09 8.06
CA ALA A 90 6.50 23.50 9.12
C ALA A 90 7.71 22.71 8.57
N GLY A 91 8.30 23.21 7.48
CA GLY A 91 9.44 22.64 6.74
C GLY A 91 9.17 21.32 6.01
N GLU A 92 7.90 20.99 5.79
CA GLU A 92 7.50 20.03 4.77
C GLU A 92 7.04 20.78 3.53
N LEU A 93 7.62 20.45 2.38
CA LEU A 93 7.20 21.05 1.11
C LEU A 93 5.95 20.32 0.61
N ILE A 94 4.80 20.95 0.78
CA ILE A 94 3.49 20.43 0.40
C ILE A 94 3.19 20.89 -1.02
N ALA A 95 3.00 19.94 -1.94
CA ALA A 95 2.50 20.24 -3.28
C ALA A 95 0.99 20.56 -3.22
N PRO A 96 0.42 21.26 -4.22
CA PRO A 96 -1.02 21.50 -4.32
C PRO A 96 -1.87 20.26 -4.03
N LEU A 97 -2.97 20.45 -3.31
CA LEU A 97 -3.89 19.36 -3.02
C LEU A 97 -4.97 19.27 -4.10
N HIS A 98 -5.26 18.04 -4.52
CA HIS A 98 -6.52 17.76 -5.21
C HIS A 98 -7.68 17.93 -4.22
N GLU A 99 -8.83 18.42 -4.69
CA GLU A 99 -9.97 18.82 -3.86
C GLU A 99 -10.47 17.70 -2.94
N GLY A 100 -10.50 16.46 -3.41
CA GLY A 100 -10.86 15.32 -2.56
C GLY A 100 -9.82 14.94 -1.49
N LEU A 101 -8.53 15.20 -1.73
CA LEU A 101 -7.51 15.06 -0.67
C LEU A 101 -7.67 16.17 0.38
N LEU A 102 -8.03 17.38 -0.04
CA LEU A 102 -8.34 18.48 0.88
C LEU A 102 -9.54 18.12 1.77
N ALA A 103 -10.64 17.62 1.17
CA ALA A 103 -11.82 17.18 1.92
C ALA A 103 -11.49 16.08 2.94
N TRP A 104 -10.74 15.05 2.53
CA TRP A 104 -10.28 14.01 3.44
C TRP A 104 -9.38 14.56 4.56
N THR A 105 -8.42 15.45 4.23
CA THR A 105 -7.49 16.03 5.22
C THR A 105 -8.24 16.78 6.31
N HIS A 106 -9.26 17.54 5.90
CA HIS A 106 -10.09 18.31 6.81
C HIS A 106 -10.88 17.45 7.79
N ASP A 107 -11.56 16.42 7.30
CA ASP A 107 -12.26 15.42 8.13
C ASP A 107 -11.27 14.69 9.05
N ALA A 108 -10.14 14.24 8.50
CA ALA A 108 -9.13 13.47 9.21
C ALA A 108 -8.54 14.23 10.40
N VAL A 109 -8.14 15.49 10.20
CA VAL A 109 -7.56 16.33 11.27
C VAL A 109 -8.61 16.60 12.36
N ARG A 110 -9.85 16.94 11.99
CA ARG A 110 -10.93 17.20 12.96
C ARG A 110 -11.24 15.96 13.79
N ASN A 111 -11.40 14.81 13.15
CA ASN A 111 -11.63 13.55 13.83
C ASN A 111 -10.47 13.18 14.75
N TYR A 112 -9.24 13.39 14.30
CA TYR A 112 -8.04 13.12 15.09
C TYR A 112 -7.95 13.99 16.35
N LEU A 113 -8.16 15.30 16.22
CA LEU A 113 -8.10 16.23 17.35
C LEU A 113 -9.24 15.99 18.35
N ARG A 114 -10.45 15.65 17.86
CA ARG A 114 -11.56 15.22 18.72
C ARG A 114 -11.18 13.97 19.53
N ALA A 115 -10.63 12.94 18.86
CA ALA A 115 -10.18 11.71 19.49
C ALA A 115 -9.07 11.95 20.53
N LEU A 116 -8.21 12.94 20.29
CA LEU A 116 -7.16 13.36 21.23
C LEU A 116 -7.75 13.92 22.52
N GLU A 117 -8.71 14.83 22.42
CA GLU A 117 -9.31 15.45 23.60
C GLU A 117 -10.20 14.47 24.37
N GLU A 118 -10.99 13.65 23.68
CA GLU A 118 -11.84 12.62 24.32
C GLU A 118 -11.00 11.58 25.09
N ASP A 119 -9.95 11.03 24.45
CA ASP A 119 -9.08 10.05 25.09
C ASP A 119 -8.26 10.68 26.23
N ARG A 120 -7.84 11.95 26.11
CA ARG A 120 -7.18 12.69 27.19
C ARG A 120 -8.03 12.70 28.47
N HIS A 121 -9.33 12.97 28.34
CA HIS A 121 -10.25 12.95 29.48
C HIS A 121 -10.43 11.55 30.06
N LEU A 122 -10.59 10.53 29.21
CA LEU A 122 -10.74 9.14 29.64
C LEU A 122 -9.50 8.62 30.38
N GLN A 123 -8.32 8.99 29.91
CA GLN A 123 -7.04 8.60 30.52
C GLN A 123 -6.69 9.45 31.75
N ALA A 124 -7.50 10.45 32.13
CA ALA A 124 -7.14 11.43 33.16
C ALA A 124 -5.71 11.98 32.97
N ALA A 125 -5.32 12.21 31.71
CA ALA A 125 -3.95 12.53 31.34
C ALA A 125 -3.56 13.93 31.82
N VAL A 126 -2.54 14.02 32.68
CA VAL A 126 -2.04 15.29 33.22
C VAL A 126 -0.82 15.75 32.44
N GLY A 127 -0.85 17.02 32.00
CA GLY A 127 0.29 17.63 31.30
C GLY A 127 0.57 17.05 29.92
N LEU A 128 -0.47 16.54 29.24
CA LEU A 128 -0.38 16.07 27.85
C LEU A 128 0.19 17.15 26.95
N ARG A 129 1.28 16.83 26.26
CA ARG A 129 1.91 17.69 25.28
C ARG A 129 2.46 16.89 24.10
N PRO A 130 2.49 17.49 22.90
CA PRO A 130 3.22 16.93 21.77
C PRO A 130 4.69 16.74 22.11
N ALA A 131 5.28 15.69 21.56
CA ALA A 131 6.72 15.41 21.63
C ALA A 131 7.30 15.31 20.23
N GLY A 132 8.58 15.66 20.11
CA GLY A 132 9.34 15.37 18.88
C GLY A 132 9.45 13.87 18.63
N PRO A 133 9.85 13.46 17.42
CA PRO A 133 10.02 12.04 17.12
C PRO A 133 11.11 11.44 18.00
N TRP A 134 10.90 10.20 18.46
CA TRP A 134 11.93 9.42 19.16
C TRP A 134 12.69 8.55 18.17
N VAL A 135 13.99 8.42 18.42
CA VAL A 135 14.90 7.59 17.64
C VAL A 135 15.80 6.80 18.58
N ARG A 136 15.91 5.51 18.33
CA ARG A 136 16.93 4.67 18.97
C ARG A 136 18.15 4.58 18.04
N GLN A 137 19.27 5.16 18.46
CA GLN A 137 20.52 5.10 17.72
C GLN A 137 21.44 3.99 18.24
N TYR A 138 22.01 3.23 17.31
CA TYR A 138 23.11 2.31 17.55
C TYR A 138 24.33 2.85 16.78
N PRO A 139 25.31 3.45 17.48
CA PRO A 139 26.45 4.07 16.82
C PRO A 139 27.28 3.03 16.06
N SER A 140 28.05 3.48 15.06
CA SER A 140 29.10 2.66 14.45
C SER A 140 30.09 2.22 15.53
N SER A 141 30.61 1.00 15.37
CA SER A 141 31.63 0.41 16.21
C SER A 141 32.92 0.28 15.42
N ASP A 142 33.99 0.94 15.86
CA ASP A 142 35.31 0.87 15.22
C ASP A 142 35.86 -0.56 15.15
N ALA A 143 35.40 -1.45 16.03
CA ALA A 143 35.76 -2.88 16.04
C ALA A 143 35.16 -3.69 14.88
N VAL A 144 34.18 -3.15 14.14
CA VAL A 144 33.51 -3.84 13.03
C VAL A 144 33.72 -3.04 11.75
N VAL A 145 34.46 -3.63 10.80
CA VAL A 145 34.73 -3.05 9.48
C VAL A 145 33.42 -2.68 8.80
N ASN A 146 33.34 -1.46 8.26
CA ASN A 146 32.14 -0.89 7.62
C ASN A 146 30.89 -0.80 8.51
N SER A 147 31.05 -0.72 9.84
CA SER A 147 29.93 -0.44 10.72
C SER A 147 29.44 1.00 10.51
N ARG A 148 28.12 1.16 10.48
CA ARG A 148 27.45 2.45 10.26
C ARG A 148 26.46 2.68 11.37
N THR A 149 26.23 3.95 11.70
CA THR A 149 25.19 4.31 12.64
C THR A 149 23.83 3.82 12.14
N ARG A 150 23.11 3.11 13.00
CA ARG A 150 21.76 2.61 12.73
C ARG A 150 20.75 3.37 13.55
N GLU A 151 19.63 3.70 12.94
CA GLU A 151 18.55 4.42 13.59
C GLU A 151 17.26 3.61 13.45
N LEU A 152 16.66 3.25 14.58
CA LEU A 152 15.28 2.77 14.60
C LEU A 152 14.36 3.95 14.88
N CYS A 153 13.37 4.12 14.02
CA CYS A 153 12.40 5.21 14.08
C CYS A 153 10.98 4.65 14.16
N ALA A 154 10.10 5.33 14.87
CA ALA A 154 8.67 5.05 14.84
C ALA A 154 7.94 6.15 14.05
N TRP A 155 6.91 5.79 13.29
CA TRP A 155 6.07 6.74 12.56
C TRP A 155 4.75 6.96 13.29
N GLY A 156 4.37 8.22 13.49
CA GLY A 156 3.16 8.64 14.20
C GLY A 156 3.36 10.00 14.86
N ARG A 157 2.35 10.47 15.60
CA ARG A 157 2.45 11.67 16.46
C ARG A 157 2.79 11.22 17.88
N GLY A 158 3.85 11.80 18.45
CA GLY A 158 4.32 11.49 19.79
C GLY A 158 3.71 12.40 20.84
N TYR A 159 3.34 11.86 22.00
CA TYR A 159 2.87 12.61 23.16
C TYR A 159 3.54 12.14 24.43
N ILE A 160 3.66 13.06 25.40
CA ILE A 160 4.12 12.76 26.76
C ILE A 160 3.10 13.30 27.74
N TYR A 161 2.74 12.48 28.73
CA TYR A 161 1.85 12.88 29.82
C TYR A 161 2.10 12.04 31.08
N ARG A 162 1.43 12.41 32.18
CA ARG A 162 1.38 11.62 33.40
C ARG A 162 0.02 10.95 33.57
N HIS A 163 0.04 9.68 33.97
CA HIS A 163 -1.14 8.93 34.39
C HIS A 163 -0.88 8.34 35.78
N GLY A 164 -1.46 8.95 36.81
CA GLY A 164 -1.08 8.64 38.20
C GLY A 164 0.41 8.88 38.42
N ASN A 165 1.13 7.83 38.83
CA ASN A 165 2.59 7.87 39.04
C ASN A 165 3.39 7.61 37.76
N ASP A 166 2.73 7.15 36.69
CA ASP A 166 3.42 6.79 35.45
C ASP A 166 3.74 8.01 34.59
N THR A 167 4.95 7.99 34.02
CA THR A 167 5.30 8.85 32.89
C THR A 167 5.08 8.05 31.62
N VAL A 168 4.10 8.48 30.81
CA VAL A 168 3.69 7.77 29.60
C VAL A 168 4.29 8.45 28.38
N ARG A 169 4.92 7.65 27.51
CA ARG A 169 5.16 8.03 26.11
C ARG A 169 4.13 7.34 25.25
N GLU A 170 3.39 8.13 24.50
CA GLU A 170 2.35 7.64 23.59
C GLU A 170 2.69 7.95 22.14
N LEU A 171 2.48 6.97 21.26
CA LEU A 171 2.52 7.17 19.82
C LEU A 171 1.13 6.94 19.24
N ARG A 172 0.58 7.97 18.61
CA ARG A 172 -0.66 7.89 17.85
C ARG A 172 -0.37 7.71 16.37
N ILE A 173 -0.81 6.58 15.82
CA ILE A 173 -0.62 6.20 14.43
C ILE A 173 -1.93 6.46 13.69
N PRO A 174 -2.00 7.44 12.76
CA PRO A 174 -3.23 7.68 12.03
C PRO A 174 -3.47 6.55 11.01
N ALA A 175 -4.71 6.05 10.98
CA ALA A 175 -5.21 5.10 10.01
C ALA A 175 -6.05 5.84 8.96
N MET A 176 -5.78 5.57 7.69
CA MET A 176 -6.43 6.26 6.56
C MET A 176 -7.97 6.13 6.61
N GLY A 177 -8.46 4.98 7.06
CA GLY A 177 -9.87 4.63 7.25
C GLY A 177 -10.27 4.59 8.72
N LYS A 178 -10.90 3.49 9.13
CA LYS A 178 -11.20 3.17 10.53
C LYS A 178 -9.97 2.53 11.20
N ALA A 179 -9.80 2.75 12.50
CA ALA A 179 -8.82 2.00 13.29
C ALA A 179 -9.20 0.50 13.32
N GLY A 180 -8.19 -0.37 13.32
CA GLY A 180 -8.38 -1.83 13.38
C GLY A 180 -8.87 -2.48 12.10
N ALA A 181 -9.13 -1.70 11.05
CA ALA A 181 -9.53 -2.23 9.75
C ALA A 181 -8.47 -3.15 9.12
N LYS A 182 -7.20 -2.99 9.51
CA LYS A 182 -6.09 -3.87 9.11
C LYS A 182 -5.25 -4.23 10.32
N ARG A 183 -5.02 -5.53 10.53
CA ARG A 183 -4.09 -6.00 11.57
C ARG A 183 -2.67 -5.55 11.22
N ARG A 184 -2.02 -4.85 12.15
CA ARG A 184 -0.60 -4.53 12.08
C ARG A 184 0.24 -5.74 12.47
N ALA A 185 1.43 -5.86 11.89
CA ALA A 185 2.33 -6.95 12.20
C ALA A 185 2.96 -6.74 13.59
N ASP A 186 3.10 -7.82 14.37
CA ASP A 186 3.70 -7.77 15.71
C ASP A 186 5.11 -7.12 15.67
N ALA A 187 5.91 -7.39 14.64
CA ALA A 187 7.26 -6.81 14.47
C ALA A 187 7.26 -5.27 14.32
N GLU A 188 6.26 -4.71 13.64
CA GLU A 188 6.09 -3.26 13.51
C GLU A 188 5.77 -2.63 14.87
N LEU A 189 4.79 -3.21 15.58
CA LEU A 189 4.37 -2.74 16.91
C LEU A 189 5.51 -2.84 17.92
N ALA A 190 6.22 -3.97 17.94
CA ALA A 190 7.34 -4.20 18.83
C ALA A 190 8.51 -3.24 18.56
N THR A 191 8.79 -2.93 17.30
CA THR A 191 9.79 -1.91 16.93
C THR A 191 9.37 -0.52 17.41
N ALA A 192 8.10 -0.13 17.22
CA ALA A 192 7.60 1.17 17.66
C ALA A 192 7.62 1.29 19.19
N ALA A 193 7.16 0.27 19.91
CA ALA A 193 7.16 0.24 21.38
C ALA A 193 8.58 0.36 21.94
N HIS A 194 9.55 -0.37 21.36
CA HIS A 194 10.96 -0.28 21.74
C HIS A 194 11.57 1.10 21.52
N VAL A 195 11.25 1.75 20.40
CA VAL A 195 11.71 3.12 20.13
C VAL A 195 11.14 4.10 21.15
N LEU A 196 9.89 3.94 21.56
CA LEU A 196 9.30 4.79 22.60
C LEU A 196 9.94 4.55 23.98
N ALA A 197 10.15 3.28 24.33
CA ALA A 197 10.77 2.84 25.58
C ALA A 197 12.20 3.36 25.75
N THR A 198 13.03 3.19 24.71
CA THR A 198 14.50 3.32 24.83
C THR A 198 15.12 4.41 23.96
N GLY A 199 14.31 5.05 23.11
CA GLY A 199 14.75 6.08 22.18
C GLY A 199 14.90 7.45 22.84
N SER A 200 15.74 8.28 22.22
CA SER A 200 15.91 9.69 22.58
C SER A 200 15.07 10.57 21.67
N CYS A 201 14.57 11.69 22.18
CA CYS A 201 13.86 12.68 21.37
C CYS A 201 14.86 13.36 20.40
N VAL A 202 14.45 13.54 19.15
CA VAL A 202 15.22 14.31 18.17
C VAL A 202 15.21 15.79 18.54
N ASP A 203 16.36 16.44 18.42
CA ASP A 203 16.50 17.89 18.54
C ASP A 203 15.95 18.56 17.27
N ARG A 204 14.70 18.97 17.35
CA ARG A 204 13.97 19.56 16.23
C ARG A 204 14.54 20.91 15.80
N ASP A 205 15.00 21.74 16.74
CA ASP A 205 15.55 23.05 16.42
C ASP A 205 16.80 22.93 15.53
N VAL A 206 17.65 21.94 15.83
CA VAL A 206 18.83 21.65 15.01
C VAL A 206 18.43 21.07 13.65
N VAL A 207 17.46 20.17 13.59
CA VAL A 207 16.96 19.61 12.33
C VAL A 207 16.35 20.70 11.46
N ASP A 208 15.54 21.57 12.03
CA ASP A 208 14.76 22.59 11.32
C ASP A 208 15.65 23.65 10.70
N ARG A 209 16.75 24.02 11.35
CA ARG A 209 17.77 24.94 10.80
C ARG A 209 18.52 24.35 9.60
N LYS A 210 18.70 23.02 9.54
CA LYS A 210 19.49 22.33 8.50
C LYS A 210 18.89 20.98 8.11
N ARG A 211 17.70 21.00 7.50
CA ARG A 211 16.93 19.78 7.19
C ARG A 211 17.59 18.86 6.15
N GLY A 212 18.24 19.45 5.13
CA GLY A 212 18.81 18.74 3.99
C GLY A 212 19.72 17.56 4.38
N PRO A 213 20.76 17.77 5.22
CA PRO A 213 21.65 16.71 5.68
C PRO A 213 20.94 15.54 6.38
N TYR A 214 20.00 15.81 7.29
CA TYR A 214 19.32 14.76 8.06
C TYR A 214 18.33 13.95 7.20
N ARG A 215 17.60 14.64 6.31
CA ARG A 215 16.82 13.98 5.24
C ARG A 215 17.71 13.24 4.23
N GLY A 216 18.95 13.67 4.08
CA GLY A 216 19.95 13.10 3.17
C GLY A 216 20.70 11.88 3.71
N GLY A 217 20.52 11.54 5.00
CA GLY A 217 21.13 10.36 5.62
C GLY A 217 22.15 10.64 6.71
N LYS A 218 22.27 11.88 7.21
CA LYS A 218 23.02 12.17 8.43
C LYS A 218 22.25 11.65 9.66
N PRO A 219 22.91 11.12 10.71
CA PRO A 219 22.25 10.78 11.96
C PRO A 219 21.47 11.96 12.53
N PHE A 220 20.30 11.70 13.08
CA PHE A 220 19.51 12.72 13.76
C PHE A 220 20.26 13.25 14.98
N PRO A 221 20.23 14.57 15.23
CA PRO A 221 20.69 15.12 16.50
C PRO A 221 19.70 14.70 17.58
N LEU A 222 20.20 14.15 18.68
CA LEU A 222 19.37 13.73 19.81
C LEU A 222 19.48 14.75 20.94
N LEU A 223 18.36 15.04 21.60
CA LEU A 223 18.38 15.83 22.83
C LEU A 223 19.14 15.07 23.92
N PRO A 224 20.03 15.74 24.67
CA PRO A 224 20.75 15.10 25.76
C PRO A 224 19.77 14.66 26.86
N PHE A 225 20.07 13.51 27.48
CA PHE A 225 19.40 13.06 28.70
C PHE A 225 19.79 14.00 29.85
N THR A 226 19.07 15.12 30.00
CA THR A 226 19.22 16.01 31.15
C THR A 226 18.00 15.89 32.06
N ALA A 227 18.23 15.90 33.37
CA ALA A 227 17.16 15.80 34.37
C ALA A 227 16.10 16.91 34.25
N SER A 228 16.44 18.02 33.58
CA SER A 228 15.59 19.20 33.41
C SER A 228 14.69 19.15 32.17
N SER A 229 14.91 18.22 31.23
CA SER A 229 14.06 18.07 30.04
C SER A 229 13.09 16.90 30.24
N PRO A 230 11.81 17.17 30.51
CA PRO A 230 10.84 16.09 30.68
C PRO A 230 10.48 15.38 29.35
N ALA A 231 10.99 15.86 28.20
CA ALA A 231 11.01 15.11 26.95
C ALA A 231 12.16 14.08 26.87
N ALA A 232 13.19 14.25 27.71
CA ALA A 232 14.34 13.36 27.81
C ALA A 232 14.19 12.33 28.94
N ALA A 233 13.23 12.47 29.86
CA ALA A 233 12.98 11.47 30.91
C ALA A 233 12.55 10.12 30.30
N LEU A 234 13.07 9.02 30.85
CA LEU A 234 12.65 7.66 30.48
C LEU A 234 11.20 7.42 30.93
N PRO A 235 10.35 6.81 30.08
CA PRO A 235 8.98 6.49 30.46
C PRO A 235 8.96 5.31 31.45
N SER A 236 7.93 5.24 32.29
CA SER A 236 7.59 4.00 32.99
C SER A 236 6.63 3.13 32.17
N ARG A 237 5.92 3.74 31.21
CA ARG A 237 4.88 3.09 30.40
C ARG A 237 4.88 3.61 28.97
N VAL A 238 4.64 2.70 28.02
CA VAL A 238 4.58 2.98 26.58
C VAL A 238 3.21 2.59 26.04
N ARG A 239 2.57 3.52 25.31
CA ARG A 239 1.26 3.31 24.69
C ARG A 239 1.32 3.55 23.19
N LEU A 240 0.81 2.61 22.40
CA LEU A 240 0.62 2.74 20.96
C LEU A 240 -0.88 2.73 20.68
N VAL A 241 -1.37 3.78 20.01
CA VAL A 241 -2.79 3.92 19.67
C VAL A 241 -2.92 4.16 18.18
N GLU A 242 -3.76 3.39 17.51
CA GLU A 242 -4.20 3.70 16.15
C GLU A 242 -5.44 4.60 16.20
N ILE A 243 -5.48 5.65 15.39
CA ILE A 243 -6.63 6.57 15.31
C ILE A 243 -7.24 6.50 13.92
N GLY A 244 -8.52 6.15 13.82
CA GLY A 244 -9.25 6.18 12.55
C GLY A 244 -9.47 7.62 12.08
N CYS A 245 -8.94 7.99 10.92
CA CYS A 245 -9.15 9.33 10.36
C CYS A 245 -10.59 9.54 9.85
N VAL A 246 -11.35 8.46 9.62
CA VAL A 246 -12.73 8.54 9.09
C VAL A 246 -13.78 8.75 10.17
N ASP A 247 -13.62 8.10 11.32
CA ASP A 247 -14.57 8.06 12.44
C ASP A 247 -14.02 8.71 13.73
N GLY A 248 -12.70 8.91 13.83
CA GLY A 248 -12.05 9.42 15.03
C GLY A 248 -11.97 8.40 16.16
N LEU A 249 -12.22 7.12 15.89
CA LEU A 249 -12.21 6.11 16.95
C LEU A 249 -10.78 5.61 17.22
N PRO A 250 -10.34 5.59 18.49
CA PRO A 250 -9.04 5.03 18.85
C PRO A 250 -9.11 3.51 19.00
N GLN A 251 -8.01 2.84 18.66
CA GLN A 251 -7.75 1.45 19.00
C GLN A 251 -6.38 1.36 19.68
N VAL A 252 -6.34 0.85 20.90
CA VAL A 252 -5.07 0.56 21.59
C VAL A 252 -4.43 -0.66 20.95
N LEU A 253 -3.20 -0.50 20.45
CA LEU A 253 -2.43 -1.56 19.81
C LEU A 253 -1.42 -2.19 20.78
N TYR A 254 -0.94 -1.41 21.74
CA TYR A 254 0.03 -1.82 22.75
C TYR A 254 -0.06 -0.84 23.93
N ASP A 255 0.00 -1.35 25.16
CA ASP A 255 0.01 -0.51 26.36
C ASP A 255 0.61 -1.30 27.53
N ASP A 256 1.89 -1.06 27.83
CA ASP A 256 2.63 -1.82 28.84
C ASP A 256 3.88 -1.07 29.33
N THR A 257 4.65 -1.67 30.24
CA THR A 257 5.88 -1.09 30.79
C THR A 257 7.03 -1.05 29.78
N THR A 258 8.05 -0.25 30.09
CA THR A 258 9.29 -0.17 29.31
C THR A 258 9.99 -1.53 29.19
N GLU A 259 10.05 -2.32 30.26
CA GLU A 259 10.68 -3.65 30.28
C GLU A 259 9.91 -4.66 29.41
N ALA A 260 8.58 -4.58 29.43
CA ALA A 260 7.73 -5.40 28.57
C ALA A 260 7.93 -5.04 27.09
N ALA A 261 8.12 -3.75 26.76
CA ALA A 261 8.36 -3.29 25.40
C ALA A 261 9.70 -3.81 24.83
N GLU A 262 10.75 -3.81 25.65
CA GLU A 262 12.04 -4.40 25.27
C GLU A 262 11.92 -5.91 25.04
N SER A 263 11.23 -6.63 25.92
CA SER A 263 11.00 -8.07 25.79
C SER A 263 10.17 -8.41 24.54
N PHE A 264 9.17 -7.57 24.23
CA PHE A 264 8.35 -7.69 23.03
C PHE A 264 9.19 -7.49 21.76
N PHE A 265 10.13 -6.53 21.76
CA PHE A 265 11.05 -6.31 20.66
C PHE A 265 11.99 -7.49 20.39
N ILE A 266 12.62 -8.01 21.43
CA ILE A 266 13.51 -9.17 21.32
C ILE A 266 12.77 -10.36 20.72
N SER A 267 11.54 -10.62 21.18
CA SER A 267 10.76 -11.78 20.74
C SER A 267 10.11 -11.63 19.35
N LYS A 268 9.78 -10.42 18.91
CA LYS A 268 8.97 -10.21 17.68
C LYS A 268 9.64 -9.46 16.54
N ALA A 269 10.68 -8.67 16.79
CA ALA A 269 11.26 -7.78 15.78
C ALA A 269 12.75 -7.99 15.53
N ALA A 270 13.52 -8.41 16.54
CA ALA A 270 14.98 -8.46 16.48
C ALA A 270 15.50 -9.29 15.29
N ASP A 271 14.93 -10.47 15.05
CA ASP A 271 15.33 -11.35 13.95
C ASP A 271 14.98 -10.77 12.58
N THR A 272 13.76 -10.24 12.44
CA THR A 272 13.29 -9.62 11.19
C THR A 272 14.15 -8.41 10.80
N LEU A 273 14.50 -7.57 11.77
CA LEU A 273 15.39 -6.42 11.56
C LEU A 273 16.83 -6.85 11.26
N SER A 274 17.30 -7.94 11.87
CA SER A 274 18.62 -8.49 11.57
C SER A 274 18.69 -8.99 10.11
N ALA A 275 17.63 -9.64 9.61
CA ALA A 275 17.54 -10.14 8.24
C ALA A 275 17.61 -9.04 7.17
N LEU A 276 17.13 -7.81 7.45
CA LEU A 276 17.19 -6.67 6.52
C LEU A 276 18.63 -6.30 6.09
N HIS A 277 19.64 -6.67 6.88
CA HIS A 277 21.04 -6.33 6.60
C HIS A 277 21.70 -7.25 5.57
N ARG A 278 21.10 -8.40 5.26
CA ARG A 278 21.61 -9.38 4.29
C ARG A 278 20.47 -9.83 3.37
N PRO A 279 19.98 -8.95 2.49
CA PRO A 279 18.91 -9.33 1.57
C PRO A 279 19.44 -10.40 0.61
N VAL A 280 18.88 -11.61 0.69
CA VAL A 280 19.29 -12.75 -0.15
C VAL A 280 18.38 -12.95 -1.37
N THR A 281 17.26 -12.22 -1.46
CA THR A 281 16.27 -12.42 -2.51
C THR A 281 15.74 -11.10 -3.07
N GLU A 282 15.64 -11.06 -4.40
CA GLU A 282 14.97 -10.01 -5.15
C GLU A 282 13.59 -10.53 -5.59
N ILE A 283 12.54 -9.73 -5.37
CA ILE A 283 11.18 -10.03 -5.80
C ILE A 283 10.68 -8.82 -6.60
N ALA A 284 10.26 -9.04 -7.85
CA ALA A 284 9.68 -7.99 -8.67
C ALA A 284 8.21 -7.79 -8.30
N GLY A 285 7.77 -6.55 -8.17
CA GLY A 285 6.43 -6.21 -7.72
C GLY A 285 6.25 -4.71 -7.51
N ARG A 286 5.24 -4.34 -6.71
CA ARG A 286 4.89 -2.92 -6.47
C ARG A 286 6.01 -2.12 -5.81
N ASP A 287 6.83 -2.77 -4.99
CA ASP A 287 8.02 -2.19 -4.34
C ASP A 287 9.03 -1.61 -5.35
N CYS A 288 9.03 -2.08 -6.60
CA CYS A 288 9.89 -1.58 -7.65
C CYS A 288 9.64 -0.10 -8.00
N LEU A 289 8.45 0.45 -7.68
CA LEU A 289 8.10 1.85 -7.96
C LEU A 289 9.09 2.82 -7.32
N ASP A 290 9.36 2.62 -6.02
CA ASP A 290 10.21 3.49 -5.22
C ASP A 290 11.62 2.93 -4.98
N CYS A 291 11.94 1.77 -5.56
CA CYS A 291 13.23 1.13 -5.41
C CYS A 291 14.36 1.97 -6.02
N LYS A 292 15.40 2.23 -5.22
CA LYS A 292 16.53 3.09 -5.62
C LYS A 292 17.45 2.43 -6.65
N ILE A 293 17.50 1.10 -6.64
CA ILE A 293 18.37 0.27 -7.51
C ILE A 293 17.59 -0.42 -8.64
N ARG A 294 16.36 0.03 -8.91
CA ARG A 294 15.46 -0.52 -9.95
C ARG A 294 16.14 -0.73 -11.29
N SER A 295 16.95 0.25 -11.72
CA SER A 295 17.63 0.23 -13.03
C SER A 295 18.62 -0.92 -13.21
N GLU A 296 19.14 -1.46 -12.09
CA GLU A 296 20.16 -2.51 -12.02
C GLU A 296 19.59 -3.86 -11.56
N CYS A 297 18.32 -3.91 -11.15
CA CYS A 297 17.68 -5.12 -10.65
C CYS A 297 17.48 -6.13 -11.78
N ARG A 298 17.95 -7.37 -11.57
CA ARG A 298 17.86 -8.45 -12.57
C ARG A 298 16.53 -9.18 -12.55
N ARG A 299 15.76 -9.07 -11.46
CA ARG A 299 14.44 -9.69 -11.36
C ARG A 299 13.31 -8.86 -11.97
N LEU A 300 13.48 -7.55 -12.10
CA LEU A 300 12.48 -6.71 -12.75
C LEU A 300 12.70 -6.71 -14.26
N HIS A 301 11.73 -7.25 -14.99
CA HIS A 301 11.84 -7.38 -16.43
C HIS A 301 11.76 -6.01 -17.13
N SER A 302 12.71 -5.71 -18.02
CA SER A 302 12.72 -4.47 -18.79
C SER A 302 11.89 -4.61 -20.07
N ALA A 303 10.84 -3.79 -20.21
CA ALA A 303 9.91 -3.81 -21.34
C ALA A 303 9.69 -2.38 -21.91
N PRO A 304 10.72 -1.75 -22.50
CA PRO A 304 10.59 -0.39 -23.03
C PRO A 304 9.57 -0.33 -24.19
N GLY A 305 8.61 0.58 -24.11
CA GLY A 305 7.54 0.74 -25.10
C GLY A 305 6.38 -0.25 -24.93
N PHE A 306 6.27 -0.91 -23.77
CA PHE A 306 5.17 -1.81 -23.44
C PHE A 306 3.79 -1.17 -23.66
N LEU A 307 3.64 0.10 -23.27
CA LEU A 307 2.40 0.86 -23.39
C LEU A 307 2.23 1.58 -24.75
N ASP A 308 3.23 1.48 -25.63
CA ASP A 308 3.35 2.30 -26.85
C ASP A 308 3.29 3.81 -26.58
N ILE A 309 3.93 4.22 -25.48
CA ILE A 309 4.06 5.62 -25.05
C ILE A 309 5.55 5.97 -24.97
N ARG A 310 5.94 7.06 -25.61
CA ARG A 310 7.33 7.58 -25.63
C ARG A 310 7.40 8.93 -24.94
N ASP A 311 6.94 8.96 -23.70
CA ASP A 311 7.01 10.14 -22.86
C ASP A 311 7.30 9.73 -21.42
N SER A 312 8.49 10.10 -20.97
CA SER A 312 8.96 9.89 -19.60
C SER A 312 9.04 11.21 -18.83
N SER A 313 8.42 12.31 -19.29
CA SER A 313 8.45 13.60 -18.58
C SER A 313 7.65 13.57 -17.27
N HIS A 314 6.64 12.71 -17.19
CA HIS A 314 5.76 12.57 -16.04
C HIS A 314 6.41 11.84 -14.86
N PRO A 315 5.92 12.07 -13.62
CA PRO A 315 6.29 11.26 -12.47
C PRO A 315 5.99 9.79 -12.69
N ARG A 316 6.89 8.95 -12.19
CA ARG A 316 6.72 7.51 -12.23
C ARG A 316 5.42 7.10 -11.54
N ARG A 317 4.64 6.26 -12.22
CA ARG A 317 3.36 5.72 -11.75
C ARG A 317 3.30 4.20 -11.91
N ILE A 318 2.40 3.56 -11.18
CA ILE A 318 2.05 2.15 -11.37
C ILE A 318 0.80 2.08 -12.25
N TRP A 319 0.82 1.19 -13.24
CA TRP A 319 -0.35 0.87 -14.05
C TRP A 319 -0.72 -0.62 -13.92
N SER A 320 -2.03 -0.87 -13.87
CA SER A 320 -2.64 -2.19 -13.91
C SER A 320 -3.97 -2.09 -14.67
N ALA A 321 -4.54 -3.20 -15.13
CA ALA A 321 -5.84 -3.19 -15.78
C ALA A 321 -6.95 -2.57 -14.89
N THR A 322 -6.89 -2.79 -13.57
CA THR A 322 -7.81 -2.13 -12.62
C THR A 322 -7.59 -0.63 -12.56
N THR A 323 -6.34 -0.15 -12.60
CA THR A 323 -6.05 1.29 -12.69
C THR A 323 -6.68 1.91 -13.93
N GLY A 324 -6.53 1.25 -15.09
CA GLY A 324 -7.14 1.69 -16.35
C GLY A 324 -8.66 1.82 -16.26
N ARG A 325 -9.36 0.79 -15.75
CA ARG A 325 -10.82 0.83 -15.56
C ARG A 325 -11.29 1.94 -14.64
N TYR A 326 -10.57 2.15 -13.52
CA TYR A 326 -10.92 3.23 -12.59
C TYR A 326 -10.78 4.60 -13.23
N PHE A 327 -9.77 4.79 -14.08
CA PHE A 327 -9.57 6.04 -14.80
C PHE A 327 -10.63 6.26 -15.87
N ASP A 328 -10.98 5.20 -16.61
CA ASP A 328 -12.03 5.23 -17.64
C ASP A 328 -13.41 5.54 -17.04
N ASP A 329 -13.70 5.01 -15.84
CA ASP A 329 -14.88 5.43 -15.05
C ASP A 329 -14.83 6.92 -14.71
N CYS A 330 -13.71 7.38 -14.13
CA CYS A 330 -13.46 8.78 -13.74
C CYS A 330 -11.99 9.02 -13.30
N PRO A 331 -11.27 10.01 -13.87
CA PRO A 331 -9.89 10.32 -13.47
C PRO A 331 -9.72 10.62 -11.97
N ALA A 332 -10.64 11.37 -11.36
CA ALA A 332 -10.62 11.68 -9.94
C ALA A 332 -10.71 10.40 -9.06
N LYS A 333 -11.55 9.43 -9.47
CA LYS A 333 -11.70 8.14 -8.76
C LYS A 333 -10.38 7.35 -8.79
N ALA A 334 -9.70 7.31 -9.94
CA ALA A 334 -8.38 6.69 -10.05
C ALA A 334 -7.34 7.38 -9.16
N HIS A 335 -7.35 8.72 -9.11
CA HIS A 335 -6.45 9.50 -8.28
C HIS A 335 -6.68 9.25 -6.78
N PHE A 336 -7.93 9.24 -6.31
CA PHE A 336 -8.26 8.94 -4.92
C PHE A 336 -7.83 7.54 -4.50
N ARG A 337 -8.00 6.55 -5.39
CA ARG A 337 -7.48 5.19 -5.16
C ARG A 337 -5.96 5.16 -5.09
N ALA A 338 -5.26 5.92 -5.94
CA ALA A 338 -3.81 6.01 -5.92
C ALA A 338 -3.28 6.64 -4.62
N LEU A 339 -4.01 7.62 -4.07
CA LEU A 339 -3.77 8.20 -2.74
C LEU A 339 -4.17 7.27 -1.58
N SER A 340 -4.78 6.13 -1.88
CA SER A 340 -5.34 5.18 -0.91
C SER A 340 -6.42 5.77 -0.01
N LEU A 341 -7.14 6.81 -0.47
CA LEU A 341 -8.26 7.36 0.30
C LEU A 341 -9.29 6.25 0.59
N PRO A 342 -9.97 6.28 1.75
CA PRO A 342 -10.86 5.20 2.13
C PRO A 342 -12.14 5.25 1.26
N PRO A 343 -12.47 4.19 0.52
CA PRO A 343 -13.73 4.12 -0.20
C PRO A 343 -14.89 3.91 0.78
N ASP A 344 -16.11 4.24 0.34
CA ASP A 344 -17.35 3.71 0.89
C ASP A 344 -17.39 2.20 0.66
N GLU A 345 -17.19 1.45 1.75
CA GLU A 345 -17.08 -0.01 1.71
C GLU A 345 -18.37 -0.68 1.26
N GLU A 346 -19.55 -0.11 1.52
CA GLU A 346 -20.81 -0.72 1.09
C GLU A 346 -20.97 -0.62 -0.43
N SER A 347 -20.60 0.52 -0.99
CA SER A 347 -20.59 0.75 -2.43
C SER A 347 -19.52 -0.09 -3.15
N GLU A 348 -18.34 -0.30 -2.55
CA GLU A 348 -17.25 -1.06 -3.18
C GLU A 348 -17.37 -2.58 -2.97
N LYS A 349 -17.77 -3.01 -1.76
CA LYS A 349 -17.89 -4.42 -1.35
C LYS A 349 -19.35 -4.86 -1.30
N THR A 350 -20.05 -4.76 -2.44
CA THR A 350 -21.40 -5.32 -2.59
C THR A 350 -21.43 -6.82 -2.28
N ALA A 351 -22.61 -7.39 -1.98
CA ALA A 351 -22.73 -8.82 -1.67
C ALA A 351 -22.17 -9.73 -2.79
N PHE A 352 -22.28 -9.31 -4.06
CA PHE A 352 -21.69 -10.01 -5.20
C PHE A 352 -20.16 -9.98 -5.20
N VAL A 353 -19.56 -8.82 -4.88
CA VAL A 353 -18.11 -8.67 -4.76
C VAL A 353 -17.58 -9.51 -3.59
N ARG A 354 -18.23 -9.42 -2.42
CA ARG A 354 -17.88 -10.25 -1.24
C ARG A 354 -17.92 -11.74 -1.54
N ARG A 355 -18.94 -12.21 -2.27
CA ARG A 355 -19.02 -13.61 -2.72
C ARG A 355 -17.83 -13.97 -3.61
N GLY A 356 -17.50 -13.13 -4.59
CA GLY A 356 -16.36 -13.34 -5.46
C GLY A 356 -15.04 -13.40 -4.68
N ASP A 357 -14.79 -12.44 -3.79
CA ASP A 357 -13.58 -12.39 -2.97
C ASP A 357 -13.46 -13.60 -2.03
N ALA A 358 -14.57 -14.06 -1.44
CA ALA A 358 -14.59 -15.27 -0.63
C ALA A 358 -14.23 -16.53 -1.43
N VAL A 359 -14.75 -16.67 -2.66
CA VAL A 359 -14.43 -17.78 -3.57
C VAL A 359 -12.94 -17.74 -3.96
N HIS A 360 -12.42 -16.57 -4.34
CA HIS A 360 -10.99 -16.39 -4.65
C HIS A 360 -10.11 -16.76 -3.44
N ALA A 361 -10.47 -16.28 -2.24
CA ALA A 361 -9.72 -16.55 -1.01
C ALA A 361 -9.73 -18.06 -0.66
N TRP A 362 -10.86 -18.75 -0.87
CA TRP A 362 -10.97 -20.19 -0.65
C TRP A 362 -10.06 -20.96 -1.62
N LEU A 363 -10.16 -20.68 -2.92
CA LEU A 363 -9.35 -21.36 -3.94
C LEU A 363 -7.87 -21.06 -3.80
N LYS A 364 -7.49 -19.81 -3.49
CA LYS A 364 -6.10 -19.46 -3.16
C LYS A 364 -5.56 -20.32 -2.03
N ARG A 365 -6.32 -20.50 -0.93
CA ARG A 365 -5.91 -21.34 0.21
C ARG A 365 -5.68 -22.79 -0.23
N LEU A 366 -6.61 -23.34 -1.02
CA LEU A 366 -6.51 -24.68 -1.60
C LEU A 366 -5.40 -24.81 -2.66
N HIS A 367 -5.01 -23.75 -3.33
CA HIS A 367 -3.92 -23.82 -4.31
C HIS A 367 -2.54 -23.56 -3.67
N SER A 368 -2.51 -23.01 -2.46
CA SER A 368 -1.28 -22.71 -1.72
C SER A 368 -0.77 -23.88 -0.86
N ARG A 369 -1.61 -24.89 -0.60
CA ARG A 369 -1.25 -26.05 0.24
C ARG A 369 -0.04 -26.83 -0.29
N LYS A 370 0.67 -27.45 0.66
CA LYS A 370 1.83 -28.30 0.44
C LYS A 370 1.61 -29.63 1.20
N PRO A 371 1.73 -30.81 0.55
CA PRO A 371 1.94 -31.02 -0.88
C PRO A 371 0.75 -30.52 -1.72
N ARG A 372 1.01 -30.21 -2.99
CA ARG A 372 -0.04 -29.78 -3.91
C ARG A 372 -0.86 -30.98 -4.37
N ARG A 373 -2.18 -30.80 -4.45
CA ARG A 373 -3.12 -31.79 -4.99
C ARG A 373 -4.31 -31.11 -5.67
N PRO A 374 -5.03 -31.80 -6.58
CA PRO A 374 -6.32 -31.36 -7.09
C PRO A 374 -7.30 -31.02 -5.96
N CYS A 375 -8.18 -30.06 -6.24
CA CYS A 375 -9.36 -29.84 -5.41
C CYS A 375 -10.28 -31.06 -5.48
N ALA A 376 -10.85 -31.44 -4.34
CA ALA A 376 -11.73 -32.59 -4.19
C ALA A 376 -13.01 -32.21 -3.42
N PRO A 377 -14.08 -33.03 -3.44
CA PRO A 377 -15.31 -32.75 -2.70
C PRO A 377 -15.09 -32.46 -1.20
N ASP A 378 -14.13 -33.12 -0.56
CA ASP A 378 -13.75 -32.88 0.85
C ASP A 378 -13.14 -31.50 1.10
N ASP A 379 -12.79 -30.75 0.05
CA ASP A 379 -12.27 -29.39 0.16
C ASP A 379 -13.39 -28.31 0.11
N LEU A 380 -14.64 -28.72 -0.08
CA LEU A 380 -15.79 -27.81 -0.10
C LEU A 380 -16.16 -27.37 1.32
N PRO A 381 -16.85 -26.22 1.47
CA PRO A 381 -17.35 -25.80 2.78
C PRO A 381 -18.28 -26.86 3.39
N GLU A 382 -18.04 -27.22 4.65
CA GLU A 382 -18.88 -28.19 5.40
C GLU A 382 -20.35 -27.76 5.46
N SER A 383 -20.60 -26.46 5.61
CA SER A 383 -21.92 -25.85 5.57
C SER A 383 -22.06 -24.94 4.34
N PRO A 384 -22.80 -25.36 3.31
CA PRO A 384 -23.04 -24.54 2.12
C PRO A 384 -23.81 -23.23 2.41
N ASP A 385 -24.56 -23.18 3.51
CA ASP A 385 -25.36 -22.01 3.90
C ASP A 385 -24.59 -20.96 4.69
N SER A 386 -23.43 -21.31 5.25
CA SER A 386 -22.62 -20.40 6.06
C SER A 386 -21.16 -20.84 6.10
N TRP A 387 -20.29 -20.05 5.48
CA TRP A 387 -18.86 -20.35 5.43
C TRP A 387 -18.00 -19.10 5.30
N SER A 388 -16.70 -19.24 5.62
CA SER A 388 -15.75 -18.14 5.54
C SER A 388 -14.43 -18.54 4.89
N ALA A 389 -13.79 -17.54 4.26
CA ALA A 389 -12.46 -17.65 3.70
C ALA A 389 -11.66 -16.38 3.98
N GLY A 390 -10.66 -16.49 4.87
CA GLY A 390 -9.92 -15.32 5.31
C GLY A 390 -10.82 -14.37 6.09
N GLU A 391 -10.90 -13.11 5.65
CA GLU A 391 -11.77 -12.09 6.25
C GLU A 391 -13.21 -12.12 5.73
N TRP A 392 -13.50 -12.94 4.71
CA TRP A 392 -14.79 -12.96 4.03
C TRP A 392 -15.71 -14.01 4.65
N THR A 393 -16.85 -13.57 5.16
CA THR A 393 -17.91 -14.45 5.67
C THR A 393 -19.13 -14.32 4.76
N LEU A 394 -19.69 -15.45 4.35
CA LEU A 394 -20.89 -15.54 3.54
C LEU A 394 -21.97 -16.32 4.27
N GLU A 395 -23.21 -15.87 4.12
CA GLU A 395 -24.40 -16.51 4.66
C GLU A 395 -25.52 -16.59 3.60
N GLY A 396 -26.45 -17.52 3.81
CA GLY A 396 -27.69 -17.62 3.03
C GLY A 396 -27.46 -17.87 1.54
N GLU A 397 -28.17 -17.13 0.69
CA GLU A 397 -28.12 -17.33 -0.76
C GLU A 397 -26.72 -17.09 -1.36
N HIS A 398 -25.99 -16.11 -0.84
CA HIS A 398 -24.62 -15.84 -1.32
C HIS A 398 -23.65 -16.95 -0.94
N ALA A 399 -23.80 -17.55 0.25
CA ALA A 399 -23.02 -18.71 0.68
C ALA A 399 -23.31 -19.91 -0.22
N ARG A 400 -24.59 -20.22 -0.47
CA ARG A 400 -24.99 -21.33 -1.35
C ARG A 400 -24.46 -21.17 -2.77
N HIS A 401 -24.61 -19.98 -3.35
CA HIS A 401 -24.06 -19.69 -4.67
C HIS A 401 -22.53 -19.80 -4.70
N GLY A 402 -21.85 -19.32 -3.67
CA GLY A 402 -20.39 -19.45 -3.56
C GLY A 402 -19.95 -20.91 -3.42
N ALA A 403 -20.67 -21.72 -2.63
CA ALA A 403 -20.40 -23.15 -2.49
C ALA A 403 -20.61 -23.90 -3.83
N ALA A 404 -21.68 -23.57 -4.57
CA ALA A 404 -21.92 -24.12 -5.91
C ALA A 404 -20.80 -23.75 -6.89
N MET A 405 -20.31 -22.51 -6.86
CA MET A 405 -19.14 -22.09 -7.65
C MET A 405 -17.88 -22.89 -7.28
N LEU A 406 -17.63 -23.14 -6.00
CA LEU A 406 -16.51 -23.96 -5.55
C LEU A 406 -16.64 -25.43 -5.99
N ALA A 407 -17.86 -25.97 -6.00
CA ALA A 407 -18.13 -27.30 -6.54
C ALA A 407 -17.86 -27.36 -8.06
N ALA A 408 -18.30 -26.35 -8.81
CA ALA A 408 -18.03 -26.21 -10.24
C ALA A 408 -16.51 -26.16 -10.55
N HIS A 409 -15.70 -25.51 -9.71
CA HIS A 409 -14.24 -25.49 -9.87
C HIS A 409 -13.60 -26.89 -9.86
N LEU A 410 -14.20 -27.87 -9.17
CA LEU A 410 -13.63 -29.21 -9.06
C LEU A 410 -13.43 -29.86 -10.43
N GLU A 411 -14.33 -29.60 -11.38
CA GLU A 411 -14.28 -30.14 -12.75
C GLU A 411 -13.16 -29.55 -13.61
N VAL A 412 -12.74 -28.32 -13.29
CA VAL A 412 -11.79 -27.54 -14.10
C VAL A 412 -10.53 -27.19 -13.32
N CYS A 413 -10.28 -27.86 -12.19
CA CYS A 413 -9.16 -27.55 -11.32
C CYS A 413 -7.83 -27.67 -12.09
N PRO A 414 -6.98 -26.62 -12.12
CA PRO A 414 -5.72 -26.63 -12.87
C PRO A 414 -4.79 -27.80 -12.52
N PHE A 415 -4.95 -28.36 -11.32
CA PHE A 415 -4.09 -29.42 -10.81
C PHE A 415 -4.57 -30.83 -11.14
N LEU A 416 -5.73 -31.00 -11.78
CA LEU A 416 -6.14 -32.31 -12.34
C LEU A 416 -5.12 -32.82 -13.36
N ASP A 417 -4.70 -31.94 -14.27
CA ASP A 417 -3.80 -32.27 -15.39
C ASP A 417 -2.37 -31.78 -15.18
N THR A 418 -2.01 -31.42 -13.95
CA THR A 418 -0.67 -30.92 -13.63
C THR A 418 0.06 -31.89 -12.71
N ALA A 419 1.32 -32.20 -13.04
CA ALA A 419 2.17 -33.02 -12.18
C ALA A 419 2.27 -32.43 -10.76
N PRO A 420 2.21 -33.23 -9.68
CA PRO A 420 2.19 -32.73 -8.30
C PRO A 420 3.37 -31.82 -7.94
N ASP A 421 4.54 -32.06 -8.54
CA ASP A 421 5.80 -31.34 -8.36
C ASP A 421 5.97 -30.15 -9.31
N SER A 422 5.03 -29.92 -10.24
CA SER A 422 5.10 -28.79 -11.16
C SER A 422 5.15 -27.45 -10.41
N ILE A 423 5.69 -26.41 -11.02
CA ILE A 423 5.76 -25.10 -10.38
C ILE A 423 4.39 -24.41 -10.47
N ALA A 424 3.90 -23.85 -9.36
CA ALA A 424 2.71 -23.01 -9.35
C ALA A 424 2.75 -21.99 -8.23
N TYR A 425 2.31 -20.77 -8.55
CA TYR A 425 2.31 -19.59 -7.69
C TYR A 425 0.90 -18.99 -7.66
N PRO A 426 0.11 -19.28 -6.62
CA PRO A 426 -1.17 -18.61 -6.39
C PRO A 426 -0.96 -17.13 -6.07
N GLU A 427 -1.82 -16.25 -6.61
CA GLU A 427 -1.72 -14.79 -6.47
C GLU A 427 -0.35 -14.18 -6.79
N GLN A 428 0.30 -14.68 -7.85
CA GLN A 428 1.60 -14.20 -8.26
C GLN A 428 1.51 -12.81 -8.88
N THR A 429 2.18 -11.84 -8.26
CA THR A 429 2.40 -10.53 -8.88
C THR A 429 3.47 -10.66 -9.97
N VAL A 430 3.14 -10.23 -11.18
CA VAL A 430 4.07 -10.08 -12.31
C VAL A 430 4.28 -8.59 -12.55
N ALA A 431 5.53 -8.16 -12.64
CA ALA A 431 5.88 -6.76 -12.86
C ALA A 431 6.83 -6.58 -14.05
N ALA A 432 6.62 -5.51 -14.81
CA ALA A 432 7.45 -5.13 -15.95
C ALA A 432 7.72 -3.63 -15.98
N ASP A 433 8.87 -3.27 -16.56
CA ASP A 433 9.45 -1.94 -16.53
C ASP A 433 9.32 -1.23 -17.88
N ASP A 434 8.32 -0.34 -18.05
CA ASP A 434 8.25 0.49 -19.25
C ASP A 434 9.04 1.78 -19.04
N ARG A 435 10.32 1.73 -19.44
CA ARG A 435 11.24 2.88 -19.33
C ARG A 435 10.90 4.02 -20.28
N HIS A 436 10.22 3.76 -21.41
CA HIS A 436 9.83 4.82 -22.35
C HIS A 436 8.72 5.69 -21.78
N ALA A 437 7.80 5.10 -21.00
CA ALA A 437 6.71 5.81 -20.33
C ALA A 437 7.04 6.23 -18.87
N ASP A 438 8.16 5.75 -18.31
CA ASP A 438 8.47 5.73 -16.87
C ASP A 438 7.32 5.16 -16.03
N VAL A 439 6.77 4.02 -16.45
CA VAL A 439 5.66 3.34 -15.77
C VAL A 439 6.08 1.95 -15.31
N LEU A 440 5.69 1.59 -14.08
CA LEU A 440 5.75 0.22 -13.60
C LEU A 440 4.43 -0.49 -13.92
N ILE A 441 4.50 -1.53 -14.75
CA ILE A 441 3.36 -2.36 -15.09
C ILE A 441 3.25 -3.47 -14.06
N VAL A 442 2.05 -3.67 -13.50
CA VAL A 442 1.78 -4.73 -12.53
C VAL A 442 0.50 -5.47 -12.90
N ALA A 443 0.58 -6.80 -12.89
CA ALA A 443 -0.56 -7.71 -12.92
C ALA A 443 -0.49 -8.66 -11.72
N ASP A 444 -1.64 -8.97 -11.14
CA ASP A 444 -1.77 -9.92 -10.04
C ASP A 444 -2.54 -11.13 -10.60
N ALA A 445 -1.83 -12.20 -10.94
CA ALA A 445 -2.42 -13.42 -11.51
C ALA A 445 -3.09 -14.23 -10.40
N ASP A 446 -4.34 -14.66 -10.57
CA ASP A 446 -4.99 -15.55 -9.60
C ASP A 446 -4.19 -16.86 -9.44
N LEU A 447 -3.70 -17.41 -10.56
CA LEU A 447 -2.74 -18.52 -10.57
C LEU A 447 -1.76 -18.41 -11.74
N LEU A 448 -0.46 -18.51 -11.46
CA LEU A 448 0.58 -18.70 -12.47
C LEU A 448 1.22 -20.07 -12.28
N TYR A 449 1.10 -20.97 -13.25
CA TYR A 449 1.57 -22.35 -13.09
C TYR A 449 2.22 -22.90 -14.36
N ARG A 450 3.00 -23.97 -14.20
CA ARG A 450 3.56 -24.72 -15.33
C ARG A 450 2.65 -25.90 -15.66
N ARG A 451 2.22 -25.96 -16.91
CA ARG A 451 1.62 -27.15 -17.52
C ARG A 451 2.54 -27.55 -18.64
N ASP A 452 2.95 -28.82 -18.67
CA ASP A 452 3.54 -29.37 -19.89
C ASP A 452 4.82 -28.65 -20.38
N GLY A 453 5.58 -28.10 -19.43
CA GLY A 453 6.79 -27.33 -19.68
C GLY A 453 6.56 -25.86 -20.08
N SER A 454 5.32 -25.39 -20.24
CA SER A 454 4.99 -24.00 -20.56
C SER A 454 4.30 -23.28 -19.40
N TRP A 455 4.36 -21.96 -19.38
CA TRP A 455 3.67 -21.15 -18.37
C TRP A 455 2.22 -20.91 -18.77
N VAL A 456 1.31 -21.03 -17.80
CA VAL A 456 -0.11 -20.72 -17.93
C VAL A 456 -0.46 -19.66 -16.91
N TYR A 457 -0.98 -18.53 -17.40
CA TYR A 457 -1.52 -17.44 -16.59
C TYR A 457 -3.03 -17.61 -16.51
N ARG A 458 -3.59 -17.77 -15.32
CA ARG A 458 -5.02 -18.01 -15.12
C ARG A 458 -5.66 -16.91 -14.28
N GLU A 459 -6.76 -16.38 -14.77
CA GLU A 459 -7.65 -15.45 -14.09
C GLU A 459 -8.95 -16.15 -13.75
N LEU A 460 -9.44 -15.92 -12.54
CA LEU A 460 -10.73 -16.38 -12.06
C LEU A 460 -11.69 -15.19 -12.05
N LYS A 461 -12.93 -15.41 -12.47
CA LYS A 461 -14.03 -14.46 -12.30
C LYS A 461 -15.30 -15.20 -11.92
N THR A 462 -16.06 -14.63 -10.99
CA THR A 462 -17.37 -15.15 -10.58
C THR A 462 -18.48 -14.31 -11.20
N THR A 463 -19.53 -14.95 -11.68
CA THR A 463 -20.70 -14.26 -12.25
C THR A 463 -21.99 -15.02 -11.95
N ALA A 464 -23.10 -14.30 -11.89
CA ALA A 464 -24.44 -14.88 -11.77
C ALA A 464 -25.16 -15.01 -13.13
N GLY A 465 -24.67 -14.34 -14.18
CA GLY A 465 -25.30 -14.30 -15.50
C GLY A 465 -24.67 -15.24 -16.53
N ASP A 466 -25.29 -15.29 -17.71
CA ASP A 466 -24.96 -16.18 -18.83
C ASP A 466 -23.53 -15.98 -19.38
N PHE A 467 -23.04 -17.02 -20.05
CA PHE A 467 -21.70 -17.10 -20.64
C PHE A 467 -21.46 -16.00 -21.69
N VAL A 468 -20.24 -15.44 -21.68
CA VAL A 468 -19.83 -14.34 -22.55
C VAL A 468 -19.49 -14.87 -23.95
N ALA A 469 -19.78 -14.07 -24.99
CA ALA A 469 -19.38 -14.37 -26.37
C ALA A 469 -17.85 -14.40 -26.57
N ASP A 470 -17.40 -15.22 -27.52
CA ASP A 470 -15.99 -15.54 -27.79
C ASP A 470 -15.19 -14.38 -28.44
N GLY A 471 -13.86 -14.47 -28.37
CA GLY A 471 -12.96 -13.70 -29.26
C GLY A 471 -12.62 -12.27 -28.81
N ALA A 472 -12.72 -11.30 -29.73
CA ALA A 472 -12.27 -9.91 -29.52
C ALA A 472 -13.05 -9.18 -28.39
N ASP A 473 -14.28 -9.61 -28.12
CA ASP A 473 -15.09 -9.12 -27.00
C ASP A 473 -14.46 -9.52 -25.65
N LEU A 474 -13.75 -10.65 -25.59
CA LEU A 474 -13.17 -11.18 -24.35
C LEU A 474 -12.02 -10.31 -23.81
N LEU A 475 -11.08 -9.89 -24.67
CA LEU A 475 -9.96 -9.04 -24.27
C LEU A 475 -10.41 -7.64 -23.86
N THR A 476 -11.43 -7.11 -24.55
CA THR A 476 -12.02 -5.79 -24.27
C THR A 476 -12.78 -5.80 -22.94
N ARG A 477 -13.55 -6.86 -22.67
CA ARG A 477 -14.32 -7.03 -21.43
C ARG A 477 -13.44 -7.39 -20.24
N TYR A 478 -12.45 -8.25 -20.44
CA TYR A 478 -11.51 -8.72 -19.41
C TYR A 478 -10.09 -8.27 -19.73
N GLN A 479 -9.84 -6.99 -19.51
CA GLN A 479 -8.59 -6.31 -19.86
C GLN A 479 -7.36 -6.89 -19.13
N GLN A 480 -7.56 -7.62 -18.02
CA GLN A 480 -6.51 -8.41 -17.36
C GLN A 480 -5.89 -9.45 -18.31
N LEU A 481 -6.69 -10.06 -19.18
CA LEU A 481 -6.22 -11.06 -20.15
C LEU A 481 -5.36 -10.39 -21.23
N ALA A 482 -5.77 -9.21 -21.71
CA ALA A 482 -4.97 -8.42 -22.65
C ALA A 482 -3.61 -8.05 -22.04
N LEU A 483 -3.60 -7.64 -20.76
CA LEU A 483 -2.37 -7.37 -20.04
C LEU A 483 -1.48 -8.63 -19.92
N ALA A 484 -2.06 -9.78 -19.58
CA ALA A 484 -1.32 -11.05 -19.49
C ALA A 484 -0.67 -11.45 -20.83
N VAL A 485 -1.39 -11.32 -21.94
CA VAL A 485 -0.85 -11.55 -23.30
C VAL A 485 0.35 -10.65 -23.56
N LEU A 486 0.27 -9.36 -23.22
CA LEU A 486 1.40 -8.43 -23.42
C LEU A 486 2.58 -8.75 -22.49
N LEU A 487 2.35 -9.25 -21.28
CA LEU A 487 3.41 -9.69 -20.36
C LEU A 487 4.17 -10.91 -20.92
N PHE A 488 3.48 -11.85 -21.56
CA PHE A 488 4.12 -12.93 -22.32
C PHE A 488 4.93 -12.38 -23.50
N LYS A 489 4.32 -11.51 -24.31
CA LYS A 489 4.97 -10.88 -25.47
C LYS A 489 6.24 -10.12 -25.07
N ALA A 490 6.19 -9.40 -23.95
CA ALA A 490 7.32 -8.64 -23.45
C ALA A 490 8.44 -9.54 -22.91
N GLY A 491 8.15 -10.80 -22.55
CA GLY A 491 9.09 -11.72 -21.90
C GLY A 491 9.09 -11.63 -20.37
N ALA A 492 8.20 -10.82 -19.78
CA ALA A 492 8.04 -10.76 -18.32
C ALA A 492 7.50 -12.09 -17.75
N ILE A 493 6.71 -12.81 -18.56
CA ILE A 493 6.40 -14.22 -18.36
C ILE A 493 7.06 -15.00 -19.50
N PRO A 494 7.91 -16.00 -19.23
CA PRO A 494 8.57 -16.76 -20.30
C PRO A 494 7.53 -17.48 -21.17
N ALA A 495 7.52 -17.18 -22.47
CA ALA A 495 6.68 -17.86 -23.43
C ALA A 495 7.28 -19.20 -23.87
N GLY A 496 6.40 -20.17 -24.10
CA GLY A 496 6.69 -21.52 -24.61
C GLY A 496 5.55 -21.98 -25.52
N PRO A 497 5.73 -23.12 -26.24
CA PRO A 497 4.84 -23.55 -27.31
C PRO A 497 3.42 -23.89 -26.84
N ARG A 498 3.24 -24.22 -25.55
CA ARG A 498 1.94 -24.52 -24.93
C ARG A 498 1.55 -23.48 -23.87
N SER A 499 2.12 -22.27 -23.97
CA SER A 499 1.75 -21.20 -23.04
C SER A 499 0.33 -20.76 -23.31
N ALA A 500 -0.37 -20.36 -22.24
CA ALA A 500 -1.78 -20.01 -22.33
C ALA A 500 -2.12 -18.88 -21.35
N VAL A 501 -3.08 -18.07 -21.75
CA VAL A 501 -3.82 -17.18 -20.86
C VAL A 501 -5.22 -17.75 -20.72
N GLU A 502 -5.57 -18.18 -19.51
CA GLU A 502 -6.85 -18.82 -19.20
C GLU A 502 -7.76 -17.86 -18.42
N LEU A 503 -9.02 -17.80 -18.78
CA LEU A 503 -10.09 -17.22 -17.98
C LEU A 503 -11.00 -18.33 -17.51
N GLU A 504 -11.09 -18.50 -16.20
CA GLU A 504 -12.08 -19.34 -15.53
C GLU A 504 -13.26 -18.49 -15.07
N LEU A 505 -14.43 -18.78 -15.64
CA LEU A 505 -15.70 -18.20 -15.24
C LEU A 505 -16.45 -19.22 -14.37
N LEU A 506 -16.60 -18.91 -13.09
CA LEU A 506 -17.41 -19.70 -12.18
C LEU A 506 -18.81 -19.10 -12.04
N THR A 507 -19.81 -19.91 -12.35
CA THR A 507 -21.23 -19.61 -12.14
C THR A 507 -21.83 -20.65 -11.19
N PRO A 508 -23.00 -20.39 -10.59
CA PRO A 508 -23.70 -21.42 -9.81
C PRO A 508 -24.13 -22.63 -10.66
N VAL A 509 -24.17 -22.51 -11.99
CA VAL A 509 -24.64 -23.55 -12.92
C VAL A 509 -23.49 -24.43 -13.42
N GLY A 510 -22.26 -23.92 -13.37
CA GLY A 510 -21.07 -24.66 -13.81
C GLY A 510 -19.89 -23.75 -14.17
N PRO A 511 -18.72 -24.34 -14.47
CA PRO A 511 -17.53 -23.61 -14.89
C PRO A 511 -17.51 -23.40 -16.42
N ASP A 512 -16.83 -22.34 -16.86
CA ASP A 512 -16.46 -22.13 -18.28
C ASP A 512 -15.00 -21.66 -18.36
N ILE A 513 -14.19 -22.36 -19.16
CA ILE A 513 -12.77 -22.06 -19.35
C ILE A 513 -12.53 -21.55 -20.76
N ARG A 514 -12.05 -20.30 -20.84
CA ARG A 514 -11.59 -19.71 -22.10
C ARG A 514 -10.08 -19.69 -22.15
N VAL A 515 -9.51 -20.18 -23.24
CA VAL A 515 -8.06 -20.29 -23.43
C VAL A 515 -7.64 -19.39 -24.59
N ILE A 516 -6.63 -18.56 -24.33
CA ILE A 516 -6.06 -17.64 -25.31
C ILE A 516 -4.59 -18.03 -25.51
N ASP A 517 -4.18 -18.18 -26.78
CA ASP A 517 -2.77 -18.33 -27.13
C ASP A 517 -2.06 -16.96 -27.11
N PRO A 518 -1.14 -16.71 -26.17
CA PRO A 518 -0.41 -15.45 -26.09
C PRO A 518 0.61 -15.27 -27.22
N ASN A 519 0.94 -16.33 -27.98
CA ASN A 519 1.88 -16.27 -29.10
C ASN A 519 1.22 -15.85 -30.42
N SER A 520 -0.11 -15.87 -30.49
CA SER A 520 -0.84 -15.45 -31.70
C SER A 520 -0.69 -13.95 -31.96
N THR A 521 -0.12 -13.59 -33.11
CA THR A 521 0.10 -12.18 -33.52
C THR A 521 -1.20 -11.37 -33.48
N SER A 522 -2.31 -11.93 -33.97
CA SER A 522 -3.61 -11.26 -33.98
C SER A 522 -4.15 -10.98 -32.56
N VAL A 523 -3.89 -11.90 -31.61
CA VAL A 523 -4.26 -11.72 -30.20
C VAL A 523 -3.40 -10.64 -29.58
N GLN A 524 -2.09 -10.63 -29.86
CA GLN A 524 -1.17 -9.62 -29.35
C GLN A 524 -1.49 -8.21 -29.87
N GLU A 525 -1.93 -8.08 -31.12
CA GLU A 525 -2.37 -6.80 -31.70
C GLU A 525 -3.62 -6.27 -30.99
N ARG A 526 -4.66 -7.11 -30.86
CA ARG A 526 -5.88 -6.73 -30.11
C ARG A 526 -5.60 -6.40 -28.65
N ALA A 527 -4.71 -7.17 -28.01
CA ALA A 527 -4.29 -6.90 -26.63
C ALA A 527 -3.60 -5.54 -26.52
N ARG A 528 -2.72 -5.21 -27.49
CA ARG A 528 -2.09 -3.88 -27.55
C ARG A 528 -3.12 -2.77 -27.68
N ASP A 529 -4.06 -2.90 -28.62
CA ASP A 529 -5.08 -1.86 -28.87
C ASP A 529 -5.94 -1.63 -27.62
N THR A 530 -6.35 -2.71 -26.96
CA THR A 530 -7.14 -2.65 -25.72
C THR A 530 -6.38 -1.91 -24.62
N ILE A 531 -5.11 -2.26 -24.38
CA ILE A 531 -4.31 -1.68 -23.31
C ILE A 531 -3.94 -0.22 -23.63
N HIS A 532 -3.57 0.06 -24.89
CA HIS A 532 -3.26 1.41 -25.34
C HIS A 532 -4.46 2.35 -25.21
N GLY A 533 -5.67 1.87 -25.51
CA GLY A 533 -6.92 2.62 -25.32
C GLY A 533 -7.13 3.08 -23.87
N LEU A 534 -6.71 2.28 -22.90
CA LEU A 534 -6.84 2.58 -21.47
C LEU A 534 -5.71 3.45 -20.92
N THR A 535 -4.53 3.42 -21.54
CA THR A 535 -3.32 4.03 -20.98
C THR A 535 -3.04 5.40 -21.55
N ARG A 536 -3.39 5.68 -22.81
CA ARG A 536 -3.04 6.95 -23.47
C ARG A 536 -3.57 8.17 -22.73
N ARG A 537 -4.88 8.20 -22.42
CA ARG A 537 -5.50 9.31 -21.67
C ARG A 537 -5.05 9.35 -20.22
N TRP A 538 -4.91 8.19 -19.60
CA TRP A 538 -4.44 8.07 -18.21
C TRP A 538 -3.02 8.62 -18.03
N HIS A 539 -2.12 8.33 -18.98
CA HIS A 539 -0.74 8.77 -18.92
C HIS A 539 -0.63 10.28 -19.15
N ALA A 540 -1.38 10.83 -20.12
CA ALA A 540 -1.37 12.27 -20.39
C ALA A 540 -2.06 13.11 -19.29
N ASP A 541 -2.95 12.51 -18.49
CA ASP A 541 -3.68 13.24 -17.45
C ASP A 541 -2.81 13.51 -16.20
N GLU A 542 -2.71 14.80 -15.87
CA GLU A 542 -2.09 15.30 -14.63
C GLU A 542 -3.08 16.04 -13.74
N GLU A 543 -4.28 16.33 -14.24
CA GLU A 543 -5.26 17.19 -13.57
C GLU A 543 -6.25 16.40 -12.73
N TYR A 544 -6.48 15.13 -13.07
CA TYR A 544 -7.38 14.21 -12.39
C TYR A 544 -8.80 14.76 -12.24
N LEU A 545 -9.27 15.54 -13.21
CA LEU A 545 -10.56 16.19 -13.13
C LEU A 545 -11.69 15.15 -13.06
N PRO A 546 -12.70 15.36 -12.21
CA PRO A 546 -13.86 14.48 -12.20
C PRO A 546 -14.61 14.61 -13.53
N THR A 547 -15.09 13.47 -14.04
CA THR A 547 -15.95 13.40 -15.23
C THR A 547 -17.32 12.86 -14.82
N PRO A 548 -18.24 13.72 -14.35
CA PRO A 548 -19.53 13.28 -13.85
C PRO A 548 -20.31 12.50 -14.91
N SER A 549 -20.85 11.36 -14.53
CA SER A 549 -21.84 10.63 -15.31
C SER A 549 -22.84 9.97 -14.37
N GLU A 550 -24.10 9.90 -14.76
CA GLU A 550 -25.16 9.31 -13.93
C GLU A 550 -24.79 7.89 -13.48
N LYS A 551 -24.31 7.07 -14.42
CA LYS A 551 -23.93 5.66 -14.19
C LYS A 551 -22.73 5.51 -13.24
N ALA A 552 -21.68 6.33 -13.37
CA ALA A 552 -20.47 6.20 -12.58
C ALA A 552 -20.60 6.91 -11.23
N CYS A 553 -21.20 8.11 -11.20
CA CYS A 553 -21.37 8.88 -9.98
C CYS A 553 -22.27 8.17 -8.99
N GLY A 554 -23.41 7.60 -9.41
CA GLY A 554 -24.38 6.95 -8.51
C GLY A 554 -23.82 5.74 -7.73
N ARG A 555 -22.74 5.13 -8.21
CA ARG A 555 -22.08 3.95 -7.60
C ARG A 555 -20.62 4.21 -7.23
N CYS A 556 -20.17 5.47 -7.25
CA CYS A 556 -18.79 5.80 -6.95
C CYS A 556 -18.53 5.67 -5.45
N SER A 557 -17.65 4.75 -5.08
CA SER A 557 -17.22 4.55 -3.69
C SER A 557 -16.46 5.73 -3.10
N TYR A 558 -16.04 6.72 -3.89
CA TYR A 558 -15.34 7.92 -3.41
C TYR A 558 -16.22 9.16 -3.36
N GLN A 559 -17.55 9.00 -3.43
CA GLN A 559 -18.51 10.12 -3.38
C GLN A 559 -18.27 11.07 -2.20
N ARG A 560 -17.92 10.53 -1.02
CA ARG A 560 -17.66 11.32 0.20
C ARG A 560 -16.58 12.38 -0.02
N TRP A 561 -15.56 12.05 -0.81
CA TRP A 561 -14.41 12.92 -1.06
C TRP A 561 -14.56 13.73 -2.35
N CYS A 562 -15.59 13.46 -3.15
CA CYS A 562 -15.72 14.08 -4.46
C CYS A 562 -16.39 15.46 -4.34
N PRO A 563 -15.76 16.54 -4.88
CA PRO A 563 -16.32 17.89 -4.78
C PRO A 563 -17.59 18.08 -5.63
N VAL A 564 -17.77 17.26 -6.67
CA VAL A 564 -18.92 17.30 -7.60
C VAL A 564 -19.91 16.16 -7.33
N SER A 565 -19.82 15.54 -6.15
CA SER A 565 -20.77 14.51 -5.75
C SER A 565 -22.17 15.11 -5.62
N PRO A 566 -23.21 14.45 -6.15
CA PRO A 566 -24.60 14.86 -5.92
C PRO A 566 -24.94 14.97 -4.42
N ARG A 567 -24.30 14.16 -3.57
CA ARG A 567 -24.47 14.21 -2.10
C ARG A 567 -23.86 15.46 -1.44
N ASN A 568 -22.89 16.10 -2.10
CA ASN A 568 -22.19 17.28 -1.61
C ASN A 568 -22.68 18.58 -2.29
N THR A 569 -23.63 18.48 -3.21
CA THR A 569 -24.22 19.65 -3.86
C THR A 569 -25.39 20.10 -2.98
N PRO A 570 -25.36 21.29 -2.36
CA PRO A 570 -26.52 21.79 -1.63
C PRO A 570 -27.70 21.85 -2.60
N ASP A 571 -28.84 21.31 -2.18
CA ASP A 571 -30.06 21.28 -2.97
C ASP A 571 -30.39 22.71 -3.41
N ARG A 572 -30.25 23.00 -4.70
CA ARG A 572 -30.65 24.29 -5.30
C ARG A 572 -32.16 24.35 -5.54
N SER A 573 -32.92 23.42 -4.96
CA SER A 573 -34.37 23.30 -5.05
C SER A 573 -35.06 23.64 -3.74
N ALA A 574 -34.73 24.78 -3.13
CA ALA A 574 -35.61 25.43 -2.17
C ALA A 574 -35.91 26.85 -2.70
N PRO A 575 -37.19 27.20 -2.92
CA PRO A 575 -37.59 28.49 -3.49
C PRO A 575 -37.21 29.70 -2.62
#